data_AF-A0A952TH59-F1
#
_entry.id   AF-A0A952TH59-F1
#
_cell.length_a   1.000
_cell.length_b   1.000
_cell.length_c   1.000
_cell.angle_alpha   90.00
_cell.angle_beta   90.00
_cell.angle_gamma   90.00
#
_symmetry.space_group_name_H-M   'P 1'
#
loop_
_entity.id
_entity.type
_entity.pdbx_description
1 polymer ?
#
loop_
_entity_poly.entity_id
_entity_poly.type
_entity_poly.pdbx_seq_one_letter_code
_entity_poly.pdbx_strand_id
1 'polypeptide(L)'
;MMRALLFCSFAVLTWLTARPSVSLARPAQVLIIRHAEKPEDPDETTLSDKGYRRAQELVRVLGPGNRRFKVPEKIFAQTPHDEDGSVRSIETARPLAQSLNLRVSQQYEVNEGWALAEHLLESPAYDGKIVLVVWGKDEIPEIAQELGARRLPNQWPKGVYDRIWRLVFDGGRVKSENLPMRALRGDSRD
;
A
#
# COMPACT_ATOMS: atom_id res chain seq x y z
N MET A 1 50.34 23.27 60.56
CA MET A 1 48.88 23.04 60.43
C MET A 1 48.57 22.70 58.99
N MET A 2 48.41 21.42 58.65
CA MET A 2 48.12 20.94 57.30
C MET A 2 46.60 20.70 57.18
N ARG A 3 45.95 21.35 56.21
CA ARG A 3 44.55 21.08 55.84
C ARG A 3 44.54 20.15 54.63
N ALA A 4 44.06 18.93 54.82
CA ALA A 4 43.78 17.99 53.73
C ALA A 4 42.37 18.28 53.17
N LEU A 5 42.28 18.49 51.85
CA LEU A 5 41.03 18.61 51.12
C LEU A 5 40.64 17.21 50.62
N LEU A 6 39.52 16.67 51.12
CA LEU A 6 38.86 15.49 50.55
C LEU A 6 38.03 15.91 49.33
N PHE A 7 38.33 15.34 48.17
CA PHE A 7 37.44 15.36 47.01
C PHE A 7 36.57 14.11 47.02
N CYS A 8 35.28 14.25 47.34
CA CYS A 8 34.28 13.22 47.10
C CYS A 8 33.95 13.18 45.60
N SER A 9 34.34 12.11 44.92
CA SER A 9 33.97 11.88 43.52
C SER A 9 32.54 11.35 43.46
N PHE A 10 31.61 12.14 42.93
CA PHE A 10 30.25 11.68 42.59
C PHE A 10 30.33 10.87 41.30
N ALA A 11 30.18 9.54 41.40
CA ALA A 11 30.01 8.69 40.24
C ALA A 11 28.61 8.93 39.65
N VAL A 12 28.53 9.66 38.53
CA VAL A 12 27.30 9.81 37.75
C VAL A 12 27.07 8.50 37.00
N LEU A 13 26.14 7.68 37.49
CA LEU A 13 25.73 6.45 36.84
C LEU A 13 24.78 6.81 35.68
N THR A 14 25.33 6.95 34.47
CA THR A 14 24.53 7.16 33.26
C THR A 14 23.82 5.85 32.88
N TRP A 15 22.50 5.82 33.07
CA TRP A 15 21.66 4.76 32.54
C TRP A 15 21.71 4.81 31.01
N LEU A 16 22.47 3.91 30.39
CA LEU A 16 22.41 3.67 28.96
C LEU A 16 21.04 3.07 28.65
N THR A 17 20.05 3.91 28.35
CA THR A 17 18.80 3.42 27.77
C THR A 17 19.12 2.97 26.35
N ALA A 18 19.14 1.66 26.14
CA ALA A 18 19.21 1.12 24.79
C ALA A 18 18.00 1.66 24.02
N ARG A 19 18.24 2.53 23.05
CA ARG A 19 17.17 2.97 22.14
C ARG A 19 16.68 1.73 21.41
N PRO A 20 15.37 1.42 21.46
CA PRO A 20 14.85 0.32 20.66
C PRO A 20 15.23 0.59 19.21
N SER A 21 15.95 -0.35 18.60
CA SER A 21 16.20 -0.30 17.17
C SER A 21 14.85 -0.42 16.49
N VAL A 22 14.38 0.66 15.85
CA VAL A 22 13.19 0.60 15.00
C VAL A 22 13.54 -0.36 13.87
N SER A 23 13.06 -1.60 13.98
CA SER A 23 13.20 -2.56 12.90
C SER A 23 12.22 -2.14 11.83
N LEU A 24 12.72 -1.61 10.72
CA LEU A 24 11.91 -1.38 9.53
C LEU A 24 11.25 -2.71 9.12
N ALA A 25 9.94 -2.67 8.95
CA ALA A 25 9.17 -3.76 8.41
C ALA A 25 9.54 -4.02 6.94
N ARG A 26 9.44 -5.28 6.53
CA ARG A 26 9.67 -5.69 5.15
C ARG A 26 8.46 -6.47 4.67
N PRO A 27 7.44 -5.80 4.10
CA PRO A 27 6.34 -6.49 3.45
C PRO A 27 6.88 -7.53 2.47
N ALA A 28 6.39 -8.76 2.46
CA ALA A 28 6.85 -9.74 1.49
C ALA A 28 6.51 -9.28 0.06
N GLN A 29 5.34 -8.67 -0.09
CA GLN A 29 4.89 -8.13 -1.37
C GLN A 29 3.85 -7.02 -1.18
N VAL A 30 3.94 -5.98 -1.99
CA VAL A 30 2.86 -4.99 -2.15
C VAL A 30 2.32 -5.08 -3.58
N LEU A 31 1.01 -5.23 -3.70
CA LEU A 31 0.27 -5.15 -4.95
C LEU A 31 -0.43 -3.79 -4.98
N ILE A 32 -0.13 -2.96 -5.98
CA ILE A 32 -0.75 -1.65 -6.14
C ILE A 32 -1.62 -1.68 -7.39
N ILE A 33 -2.88 -1.27 -7.25
CA ILE A 33 -3.83 -1.12 -8.34
C ILE A 33 -4.49 0.24 -8.26
N ARG A 34 -4.93 0.73 -9.42
CA ARG A 34 -5.88 1.84 -9.46
C ARG A 34 -7.28 1.36 -9.08
N HIS A 35 -8.11 2.23 -8.53
CA HIS A 35 -9.57 2.03 -8.53
C HIS A 35 -10.07 1.63 -9.94
N ALA A 36 -11.15 0.85 -10.00
CA ALA A 36 -11.74 0.39 -11.26
C ALA A 36 -12.44 1.51 -12.05
N GLU A 37 -12.97 1.19 -13.21
CA GLU A 37 -13.51 2.16 -14.17
C GLU A 37 -14.55 3.11 -13.54
N LYS A 38 -14.30 4.42 -13.70
CA LYS A 38 -15.25 5.48 -13.35
C LYS A 38 -16.24 5.74 -14.50
N PRO A 39 -17.41 6.33 -14.23
CA PRO A 39 -18.32 6.82 -15.27
C PRO A 39 -17.70 7.89 -16.16
N GLU A 40 -18.32 8.12 -17.31
CA GLU A 40 -17.95 9.22 -18.22
C GLU A 40 -18.19 10.57 -17.55
N ASP A 41 -19.31 10.68 -16.82
CA ASP A 41 -19.62 11.80 -15.96
C ASP A 41 -18.47 12.02 -14.94
N PRO A 42 -17.81 13.19 -14.97
CA PRO A 42 -16.73 13.49 -14.03
C PRO A 42 -17.22 13.64 -12.58
N ASP A 43 -18.49 14.00 -12.37
CA ASP A 43 -19.06 14.32 -11.06
C ASP A 43 -19.49 13.04 -10.30
N GLU A 44 -19.64 11.92 -11.00
CA GLU A 44 -20.02 10.64 -10.40
C GLU A 44 -18.92 10.02 -9.56
N THR A 45 -19.01 10.08 -8.24
CA THR A 45 -17.96 9.67 -7.28
C THR A 45 -17.82 8.16 -7.09
N THR A 46 -18.68 7.37 -7.73
CA THR A 46 -18.74 5.90 -7.63
C THR A 46 -18.15 5.21 -8.88
N LEU A 47 -18.09 3.87 -8.85
CA LEU A 47 -17.69 3.07 -10.00
C LEU A 47 -18.78 3.04 -11.08
N SER A 48 -18.34 2.93 -12.34
CA SER A 48 -19.25 2.55 -13.43
C SER A 48 -19.66 1.07 -13.30
N ASP A 49 -20.68 0.65 -14.05
CA ASP A 49 -21.04 -0.78 -14.18
C ASP A 49 -19.85 -1.67 -14.54
N LYS A 50 -18.99 -1.19 -15.43
CA LYS A 50 -17.76 -1.90 -15.80
C LYS A 50 -16.79 -1.97 -14.63
N GLY A 51 -16.68 -0.88 -13.86
CA GLY A 51 -15.86 -0.80 -12.66
C GLY A 51 -16.31 -1.78 -11.59
N TYR A 52 -17.62 -1.85 -11.30
CA TYR A 52 -18.16 -2.84 -10.36
C TYR A 52 -17.91 -4.28 -10.83
N ARG A 53 -18.05 -4.58 -12.13
CA ARG A 53 -17.69 -5.91 -12.67
C ARG A 53 -16.21 -6.22 -12.46
N ARG A 54 -15.30 -5.27 -12.72
CA ARG A 54 -13.87 -5.46 -12.47
C ARG A 54 -13.57 -5.68 -10.98
N ALA A 55 -14.21 -4.93 -10.10
CA ALA A 55 -14.06 -5.07 -8.66
C ALA A 55 -14.44 -6.48 -8.18
N GLN A 56 -15.53 -7.04 -8.71
CA GLN A 56 -15.93 -8.43 -8.43
C GLN A 56 -14.89 -9.44 -8.92
N GLU A 57 -14.33 -9.24 -10.12
CA GLU A 57 -13.29 -10.11 -10.67
C GLU A 57 -11.99 -10.12 -9.86
N LEU A 58 -11.74 -9.13 -8.99
CA LEU A 58 -10.59 -9.18 -8.08
C LEU A 58 -10.64 -10.39 -7.16
N VAL A 59 -11.82 -10.91 -6.80
CA VAL A 59 -11.97 -12.16 -6.04
C VAL A 59 -11.30 -13.32 -6.77
N ARG A 60 -11.46 -13.40 -8.10
CA ARG A 60 -10.80 -14.43 -8.93
C ARG A 60 -9.33 -14.12 -9.20
N VAL A 61 -8.96 -12.84 -9.36
CA VAL A 61 -7.59 -12.44 -9.71
C VAL A 61 -6.65 -12.53 -8.51
N LEU A 62 -7.11 -12.17 -7.31
CA LEU A 62 -6.30 -12.04 -6.10
C LEU A 62 -6.74 -12.97 -4.95
N GLY A 63 -7.75 -13.82 -5.16
CA GLY A 63 -8.20 -14.82 -4.19
C GLY A 63 -7.47 -16.17 -4.27
N PRO A 64 -7.79 -17.11 -3.35
CA PRO A 64 -7.04 -18.36 -3.11
C PRO A 64 -7.01 -19.40 -4.24
N GLY A 65 -7.65 -19.13 -5.39
CA GLY A 65 -7.57 -19.99 -6.58
C GLY A 65 -6.54 -19.53 -7.63
N ASN A 66 -6.01 -18.31 -7.51
CA ASN A 66 -5.10 -17.75 -8.48
C ASN A 66 -3.64 -18.02 -8.12
N ARG A 67 -2.85 -18.55 -9.07
CA ARG A 67 -1.42 -18.85 -8.84
C ARG A 67 -0.48 -17.74 -9.31
N ARG A 68 -1.00 -16.73 -10.03
CA ARG A 68 -0.20 -15.65 -10.62
C ARG A 68 0.10 -14.54 -9.63
N PHE A 69 -0.81 -14.31 -8.70
CA PHE A 69 -0.67 -13.31 -7.64
C PHE A 69 -0.84 -13.98 -6.28
N LYS A 70 -0.11 -13.48 -5.29
CA LYS A 70 -0.28 -13.91 -3.90
C LYS A 70 -1.56 -13.28 -3.33
N VAL A 71 -2.24 -14.04 -2.47
CA VAL A 71 -3.47 -13.58 -1.80
C VAL A 71 -3.11 -12.48 -0.80
N PRO A 72 -3.74 -11.30 -0.85
CA PRO A 72 -3.53 -10.26 0.14
C PRO A 72 -3.95 -10.67 1.55
N GLU A 73 -3.18 -10.26 2.55
CA GLU A 73 -3.49 -10.39 3.98
C GLU A 73 -3.95 -9.07 4.60
N LYS A 74 -3.63 -7.95 3.92
CA LYS A 74 -4.00 -6.58 4.30
C LYS A 74 -4.46 -5.83 3.05
N ILE A 75 -5.47 -4.98 3.21
CA ILE A 75 -6.04 -4.19 2.11
C ILE A 75 -6.18 -2.74 2.57
N PHE A 76 -5.60 -1.83 1.79
CA PHE A 76 -5.76 -0.39 1.93
C PHE A 76 -6.49 0.16 0.72
N ALA A 77 -7.38 1.11 0.96
CA ALA A 77 -8.00 1.90 -0.08
C ALA A 77 -7.90 3.38 0.28
N GLN A 78 -7.69 4.22 -0.74
CA GLN A 78 -7.77 5.66 -0.60
C GLN A 78 -9.14 6.06 -0.03
N THR A 79 -9.10 6.89 0.99
CA THR A 79 -10.27 7.51 1.61
C THR A 79 -10.54 8.84 0.90
N PRO A 80 -11.79 9.21 0.62
CA PRO A 80 -12.10 10.55 0.16
C PRO A 80 -11.76 11.59 1.26
N HIS A 81 -11.36 12.80 0.86
CA HIS A 81 -11.06 13.89 1.79
C HIS A 81 -12.31 14.43 2.50
N ASP A 82 -13.43 14.43 1.77
CA ASP A 82 -14.73 14.92 2.22
C ASP A 82 -15.83 13.96 1.75
N GLU A 83 -17.07 14.24 2.14
CA GLU A 83 -18.23 13.39 1.82
C GLU A 83 -18.58 13.34 0.33
N ASP A 84 -18.15 14.35 -0.44
CA ASP A 84 -18.33 14.45 -1.89
C ASP A 84 -17.15 13.82 -2.66
N GLY A 85 -16.15 13.29 -1.96
CA GLY A 85 -14.97 12.71 -2.58
C GLY A 85 -15.22 11.33 -3.20
N SER A 86 -14.34 10.96 -4.13
CA SER A 86 -14.41 9.69 -4.86
C SER A 86 -14.21 8.46 -3.95
N VAL A 87 -15.26 7.68 -3.71
CA VAL A 87 -15.22 6.41 -2.95
C VAL A 87 -14.75 5.19 -3.76
N ARG A 88 -14.47 5.38 -5.05
CA ARG A 88 -14.15 4.33 -6.03
C ARG A 88 -13.07 3.33 -5.57
N SER A 89 -12.04 3.79 -4.85
CA SER A 89 -10.98 2.92 -4.34
C SER A 89 -11.52 1.92 -3.32
N ILE A 90 -12.38 2.38 -2.42
CA ILE A 90 -13.04 1.55 -1.40
C ILE A 90 -13.98 0.55 -2.09
N GLU A 91 -14.79 1.01 -3.04
CA GLU A 91 -15.70 0.15 -3.80
C GLU A 91 -14.96 -0.94 -4.59
N THR A 92 -13.80 -0.60 -5.16
CA THR A 92 -12.96 -1.53 -5.89
C THR A 92 -12.41 -2.63 -4.97
N ALA A 93 -11.99 -2.27 -3.76
CA ALA A 93 -11.42 -3.20 -2.79
C ALA A 93 -12.46 -4.13 -2.12
N ARG A 94 -13.70 -3.65 -1.98
CA ARG A 94 -14.73 -4.24 -1.11
C ARG A 94 -15.05 -5.72 -1.43
N PRO A 95 -15.28 -6.15 -2.68
CA PRO A 95 -15.65 -7.54 -2.96
C PRO A 95 -14.54 -8.53 -2.56
N LEU A 96 -13.29 -8.20 -2.88
CA LEU A 96 -12.15 -9.03 -2.49
C LEU A 96 -12.01 -9.09 -0.97
N ALA A 97 -12.09 -7.95 -0.28
CA ALA A 97 -11.99 -7.90 1.18
C ALA A 97 -13.05 -8.78 1.85
N GLN A 98 -14.30 -8.69 1.40
CA GLN A 98 -15.39 -9.54 1.88
C GLN A 98 -15.10 -11.03 1.64
N SER A 99 -14.64 -11.41 0.44
CA SER A 99 -14.33 -12.81 0.12
C SER A 99 -13.19 -13.40 0.95
N LEU A 100 -12.25 -12.56 1.42
CA LEU A 100 -11.12 -12.93 2.25
C LEU A 100 -11.37 -12.74 3.75
N ASN A 101 -12.57 -12.28 4.13
CA ASN A 101 -12.89 -11.88 5.51
C ASN A 101 -11.89 -10.87 6.08
N LEU A 102 -11.49 -9.89 5.27
CA LEU A 102 -10.59 -8.79 5.62
C LEU A 102 -11.37 -7.47 5.69
N ARG A 103 -10.85 -6.53 6.49
CA ARG A 103 -11.31 -5.13 6.47
C ARG A 103 -10.55 -4.35 5.40
N VAL A 104 -11.22 -3.40 4.76
CA VAL A 104 -10.58 -2.36 3.95
C VAL A 104 -10.13 -1.24 4.90
N SER A 105 -8.82 -1.06 5.06
CA SER A 105 -8.28 0.06 5.82
C SER A 105 -8.44 1.35 5.01
N GLN A 106 -9.04 2.35 5.65
CA GLN A 106 -9.37 3.68 5.11
C GLN A 106 -8.71 4.75 5.99
N GLN A 107 -7.43 4.55 6.31
CA GLN A 107 -6.69 5.41 7.24
C GLN A 107 -6.05 6.62 6.56
N TYR A 108 -5.94 6.58 5.23
CA TYR A 108 -5.20 7.57 4.45
C TYR A 108 -6.10 8.14 3.37
N GLU A 109 -6.10 9.46 3.27
CA GLU A 109 -6.86 10.25 2.32
C GLU A 109 -6.09 10.45 1.00
N VAL A 110 -6.71 11.19 0.09
CA VAL A 110 -6.00 11.77 -1.07
C VAL A 110 -4.81 12.62 -0.61
N ASN A 111 -3.68 12.50 -1.30
CA ASN A 111 -2.40 13.13 -0.98
C ASN A 111 -1.64 12.54 0.23
N GLU A 112 -2.13 11.45 0.82
CA GLU A 112 -1.45 10.75 1.92
C GLU A 112 -0.82 9.41 1.47
N GLY A 113 -0.65 9.20 0.16
CA GLY A 113 -0.01 7.99 -0.36
C GLY A 113 1.41 7.75 0.18
N TRP A 114 2.18 8.82 0.38
CA TRP A 114 3.52 8.75 0.98
C TRP A 114 3.47 8.25 2.44
N ALA A 115 2.50 8.74 3.23
CA ALA A 115 2.33 8.35 4.63
C ALA A 115 1.88 6.88 4.76
N LEU A 116 1.07 6.40 3.82
CA LEU A 116 0.78 4.98 3.69
C LEU A 116 2.06 4.18 3.42
N ALA A 117 2.88 4.60 2.46
CA ALA A 117 4.11 3.89 2.11
C ALA A 117 5.09 3.82 3.30
N GLU A 118 5.30 4.93 4.00
CA GLU A 118 6.11 5.00 5.22
C GLU A 118 5.57 4.05 6.29
N HIS A 119 4.27 4.09 6.57
CA HIS A 119 3.66 3.19 7.56
C HIS A 119 3.84 1.71 7.22
N LEU A 120 3.77 1.33 5.94
CA LEU A 120 4.03 -0.04 5.50
C LEU A 120 5.49 -0.49 5.72
N LEU A 121 6.44 0.44 5.71
CA LEU A 121 7.87 0.18 5.93
C LEU A 121 8.29 0.28 7.39
N GLU A 122 7.56 1.01 8.23
CA GLU A 122 7.95 1.24 9.61
C GLU A 122 7.21 0.35 10.61
N SER A 123 5.98 -0.08 10.30
CA SER A 123 5.17 -0.85 11.25
C SER A 123 5.46 -2.35 11.15
N PRO A 124 5.94 -3.01 12.23
CA PRO A 124 6.22 -4.45 12.24
C PRO A 124 5.00 -5.32 11.89
N ALA A 125 3.78 -4.77 11.98
CA ALA A 125 2.55 -5.45 11.60
C ALA A 125 2.50 -5.86 10.10
N TYR A 126 3.33 -5.23 9.25
CA TYR A 126 3.43 -5.53 7.83
C TYR A 126 4.66 -6.36 7.47
N ASP A 127 5.50 -6.73 8.42
CA ASP A 127 6.67 -7.57 8.14
C ASP A 127 6.24 -8.93 7.60
N GLY A 128 6.80 -9.31 6.45
CA GLY A 128 6.46 -10.54 5.73
C GLY A 128 5.04 -10.58 5.13
N LYS A 129 4.26 -9.49 5.19
CA LYS A 129 2.86 -9.48 4.74
C LYS A 129 2.71 -9.25 3.24
N ILE A 130 1.63 -9.81 2.68
CA ILE A 130 1.13 -9.45 1.35
C ILE A 130 0.07 -8.35 1.50
N VAL A 131 0.33 -7.18 0.94
CA VAL A 131 -0.54 -6.01 1.06
C VAL A 131 -1.12 -5.64 -0.30
N LEU A 132 -2.42 -5.39 -0.37
CA LEU A 132 -3.06 -4.74 -1.51
C LEU A 132 -3.30 -3.26 -1.21
N VAL A 133 -2.90 -2.40 -2.13
CA VAL A 133 -3.15 -0.96 -2.11
C VAL A 133 -4.01 -0.60 -3.32
N VAL A 134 -5.17 0.01 -3.07
CA VAL A 134 -6.10 0.46 -4.10
C VAL A 134 -6.19 1.99 -4.06
N TRP A 135 -5.78 2.66 -5.13
CA TRP A 135 -5.56 4.11 -5.09
C TRP A 135 -6.01 4.86 -6.34
N GLY A 136 -6.01 6.19 -6.26
CA GLY A 136 -6.11 7.12 -7.38
C GLY A 136 -4.87 7.08 -8.26
N LYS A 137 -5.05 7.28 -9.58
CA LYS A 137 -3.94 7.14 -10.55
C LYS A 137 -2.75 8.07 -10.28
N ASP A 138 -3.00 9.22 -9.66
CA ASP A 138 -2.02 10.31 -9.57
C ASP A 138 -0.92 10.04 -8.53
N GLU A 139 -1.22 9.34 -7.44
CA GLU A 139 -0.24 9.04 -6.37
C GLU A 139 0.36 7.63 -6.47
N ILE A 140 -0.17 6.73 -7.32
CA ILE A 140 0.40 5.38 -7.46
C ILE A 140 1.92 5.39 -7.78
N PRO A 141 2.43 6.25 -8.69
CA PRO A 141 3.86 6.38 -8.92
C PRO A 141 4.66 6.74 -7.67
N GLU A 142 4.16 7.69 -6.87
CA GLU A 142 4.80 8.14 -5.64
C GLU A 142 4.81 7.02 -4.58
N ILE A 143 3.65 6.41 -4.31
CA ILE A 143 3.53 5.27 -3.40
C ILE A 143 4.55 4.17 -3.77
N ALA A 144 4.65 3.83 -5.06
CA ALA A 144 5.58 2.80 -5.50
C ALA A 144 7.06 3.21 -5.30
N GLN A 145 7.39 4.48 -5.53
CA GLN A 145 8.75 5.01 -5.36
C GLN A 145 9.17 5.06 -3.89
N GLU A 146 8.27 5.49 -3.00
CA GLU A 146 8.48 5.49 -1.55
C GLU A 146 8.66 4.06 -1.01
N LEU A 147 7.90 3.11 -1.56
CA LEU A 147 8.11 1.67 -1.31
C LEU A 147 9.38 1.10 -1.98
N GLY A 148 10.23 1.92 -2.59
CA GLY A 148 11.53 1.51 -3.12
C GLY A 148 11.55 1.01 -4.57
N ALA A 149 10.43 1.08 -5.31
CA ALA A 149 10.43 0.76 -6.73
C ALA A 149 11.24 1.80 -7.53
N ARG A 150 12.00 1.33 -8.53
CA ARG A 150 12.88 2.18 -9.36
C ARG A 150 12.68 2.00 -10.87
N ARG A 151 11.92 1.01 -11.30
CA ARG A 151 11.76 0.62 -12.72
C ARG A 151 10.31 0.65 -13.21
N LEU A 152 9.43 1.32 -12.49
CA LEU A 152 8.04 1.53 -12.89
C LEU A 152 7.89 2.89 -13.58
N PRO A 153 6.87 3.06 -14.44
CA PRO A 153 6.55 4.35 -15.01
C PRO A 153 6.35 5.42 -13.93
N ASN A 154 6.70 6.67 -14.24
CA ASN A 154 6.48 7.81 -13.35
C ASN A 154 5.02 8.34 -13.38
N GLN A 155 4.16 7.72 -14.18
CA GLN A 155 2.76 8.10 -14.33
C GLN A 155 1.88 6.86 -14.55
N TRP A 156 0.65 6.92 -14.06
CA TRP A 156 -0.37 5.92 -14.38
C TRP A 156 -1.31 6.45 -15.47
N PRO A 157 -1.36 5.84 -16.67
CA PRO A 157 -2.15 6.36 -17.78
C PRO A 157 -3.66 6.46 -17.46
N LYS A 158 -4.31 7.58 -17.84
CA LYS A 158 -5.71 7.89 -17.48
C LYS A 158 -6.73 6.83 -17.91
N GLY A 159 -6.50 6.15 -19.03
CA GLY A 159 -7.42 5.11 -19.56
C GLY A 159 -7.16 3.69 -19.05
N VAL A 160 -6.15 3.51 -18.19
CA VAL A 160 -5.67 2.18 -17.78
C VAL A 160 -6.21 1.83 -16.39
N TYR A 161 -6.93 0.71 -16.31
CA TYR A 161 -7.61 0.22 -15.10
C TYR A 161 -7.29 -1.26 -14.80
N ASP A 162 -6.49 -1.88 -15.66
CA ASP A 162 -6.27 -3.32 -15.76
C ASP A 162 -4.80 -3.68 -15.51
N ARG A 163 -4.10 -2.88 -14.69
CA ARG A 163 -2.71 -3.15 -14.28
C ARG A 163 -2.62 -3.43 -12.79
N ILE A 164 -1.66 -4.27 -12.45
CA ILE A 164 -1.21 -4.52 -11.10
C ILE A 164 0.29 -4.27 -11.07
N TRP A 165 0.71 -3.29 -10.28
CA TRP A 165 2.12 -3.10 -9.99
C TRP A 165 2.48 -3.99 -8.81
N ARG A 166 3.39 -4.93 -9.03
CA ARG A 166 3.86 -5.88 -8.01
C ARG A 166 5.23 -5.46 -7.54
N LEU A 167 5.35 -5.22 -6.23
CA LEU A 167 6.60 -4.91 -5.55
C LEU A 167 6.93 -6.09 -4.62
N VAL A 168 8.09 -6.73 -4.82
CA VAL A 168 8.59 -7.83 -3.99
C VAL A 168 9.84 -7.35 -3.25
N PHE A 169 9.83 -7.45 -1.93
CA PHE A 169 10.93 -7.00 -1.07
C PHE A 169 11.86 -8.19 -0.80
N ASP A 170 13.12 -8.05 -1.19
CA ASP A 170 14.12 -9.11 -1.15
C ASP A 170 15.47 -8.54 -0.71
N GLY A 171 15.88 -8.86 0.53
CA GLY A 171 17.21 -8.53 1.05
C GLY A 171 17.57 -7.04 1.00
N GLY A 172 16.59 -6.15 1.21
CA GLY A 172 16.78 -4.69 1.14
C GLY A 172 16.67 -4.08 -0.26
N ARG A 173 16.29 -4.87 -1.28
CA ARG A 173 15.96 -4.39 -2.63
C ARG A 173 14.49 -4.63 -2.91
N VAL A 174 13.91 -3.80 -3.78
CA VAL A 174 12.51 -3.96 -4.22
C VAL A 174 12.48 -4.25 -5.70
N LYS A 175 12.13 -5.49 -6.03
CA LYS A 175 11.87 -5.91 -7.41
C LYS A 175 10.45 -5.45 -7.76
N SER A 176 10.32 -4.73 -8.87
CA SER A 176 9.05 -4.14 -9.29
C SER A 176 8.68 -4.54 -10.71
N GLU A 177 7.41 -4.87 -10.92
CA GLU A 177 6.86 -5.31 -12.20
C GLU A 177 5.51 -4.64 -12.45
N ASN A 178 5.26 -4.20 -13.68
CA ASN A 178 3.96 -3.73 -14.13
C ASN A 178 3.27 -4.88 -14.89
N LEU A 179 2.22 -5.47 -14.34
CA LEU A 179 1.61 -6.71 -14.86
C LEU A 179 0.15 -6.50 -15.26
N PRO A 180 -0.35 -7.17 -16.31
CA PRO A 180 -1.76 -7.07 -16.69
C PRO A 180 -2.62 -7.80 -15.68
N MET A 181 -3.74 -7.23 -15.26
CA MET A 181 -4.69 -7.81 -14.31
C MET A 181 -5.44 -8.99 -14.91
N ARG A 182 -5.91 -8.86 -16.17
CA ARG A 182 -6.72 -9.86 -16.88
C ARG A 182 -8.00 -10.24 -16.11
N ALA A 183 -8.66 -9.22 -15.56
CA ALA A 183 -9.94 -9.37 -14.88
C ALA A 183 -11.07 -9.49 -15.90
N LEU A 184 -11.08 -8.64 -16.93
CA LEU A 184 -12.16 -8.56 -17.91
C LEU A 184 -11.69 -8.90 -19.33
N ARG A 185 -12.65 -9.26 -20.19
CA ARG A 185 -12.40 -9.40 -21.63
C ARG A 185 -11.96 -8.05 -22.20
N GLY A 186 -10.86 -8.05 -22.95
CA GLY A 186 -10.29 -6.84 -23.54
C GLY A 186 -9.19 -6.18 -22.69
N ASP A 187 -8.92 -6.70 -21.49
CA ASP A 187 -7.73 -6.30 -20.73
C ASP A 187 -6.44 -6.61 -21.49
N SER A 188 -5.44 -5.79 -21.21
CA SER A 188 -4.06 -5.89 -21.67
C SER A 188 -3.52 -7.31 -21.48
N ARG A 189 -2.71 -7.78 -22.44
CA ARG A 189 -2.14 -9.13 -22.40
C ARG A 189 -0.71 -9.14 -21.87
N ASP A 190 0.01 -8.04 -22.00
CA ASP A 190 1.42 -7.81 -21.66
C ASP A 190 1.58 -6.61 -20.73
#